data_AF-A0A524D4E4-F1
#
_entry.id   AF-A0A524D4E4-F1
#
_cell.length_a   1.000
_cell.length_b   1.000
_cell.length_c   1.000
_cell.angle_alpha   90.00
_cell.angle_beta   90.00
_cell.angle_gamma   90.00
#
_symmetry.space_group_name_H-M   'P 1'
#
loop_
_entity.id
_entity.type
_entity.pdbx_description
1 polymer ?
#
loop_
_entity_poly.entity_id
_entity_poly.type
_entity_poly.pdbx_seq_one_letter_code
_entity_poly.pdbx_strand_id
1 'polypeptide(L)'
;MKLQYDVSARIIRMPCTARLDINFIMKALQEGADGVLVVGCHPGDCAYKTGNLGAERRVRFARELVDKLGLNKERVKMVFVSAAEGDLFAKEINDFAKKIREIGPNPIRL
;
A
#
# COMPACT_ATOMS: atom_id res chain seq x y z
N MET A 1 -4.57 -2.18 24.79
CA MET A 1 -5.05 -0.94 24.14
C MET A 1 -5.71 -1.32 22.82
N LYS A 2 -6.94 -0.86 22.54
CA LYS A 2 -7.56 -1.07 21.22
C LYS A 2 -7.14 0.08 20.31
N LEU A 3 -6.34 -0.23 19.30
CA LEU A 3 -5.85 0.76 18.33
C LEU A 3 -6.95 1.03 17.30
N GLN A 4 -7.19 2.31 17.03
CA GLN A 4 -8.14 2.76 16.00
C GLN A 4 -7.36 3.18 14.76
N TYR A 5 -7.83 2.73 13.59
CA TYR A 5 -7.33 3.18 12.31
C TYR A 5 -8.50 3.52 11.38
N ASP A 6 -8.20 4.20 10.28
CA ASP A 6 -9.20 4.72 9.37
C ASP A 6 -10.11 3.63 8.77
N VAL A 7 -11.43 3.82 8.89
CA VAL A 7 -12.45 2.84 8.49
C VAL A 7 -12.55 2.64 6.97
N SER A 8 -11.95 3.53 6.18
CA SER A 8 -11.86 3.39 4.71
C SER A 8 -10.95 2.23 4.28
N ALA A 9 -10.04 1.78 5.16
CA ALA A 9 -9.14 0.69 4.84
C ALA A 9 -9.90 -0.63 4.65
N ARG A 10 -9.57 -1.34 3.56
CA ARG A 10 -10.02 -2.71 3.27
C ARG A 10 -8.78 -3.58 3.06
N ILE A 11 -8.55 -4.51 3.99
CA ILE A 11 -7.32 -5.29 4.05
C ILE A 11 -7.47 -6.59 3.26
N ILE A 12 -6.60 -6.80 2.27
CA ILE A 12 -6.47 -8.08 1.56
C ILE A 12 -5.23 -8.79 2.10
N ARG A 13 -5.45 -9.93 2.75
CA ARG A 13 -4.36 -10.73 3.32
C ARG A 13 -3.70 -11.59 2.25
N MET A 14 -2.38 -11.56 2.22
CA MET A 14 -1.55 -12.46 1.41
C MET A 14 -0.49 -13.12 2.29
N PRO A 15 0.01 -14.32 1.93
CA PRO A 15 1.05 -15.01 2.72
C PRO A 15 2.38 -14.24 2.73
N CYS A 16 2.67 -13.48 1.68
CA CYS A 16 3.86 -12.64 1.58
C CYS A 16 3.62 -11.51 0.58
N THR A 17 4.24 -10.35 0.80
CA THR A 17 4.27 -9.25 -0.17
C THR A 17 4.95 -9.64 -1.49
N ALA A 18 5.78 -10.69 -1.50
CA ALA A 18 6.35 -11.23 -2.73
C ALA A 18 5.31 -11.69 -3.76
N ARG A 19 4.10 -12.05 -3.30
CA ARG A 19 2.97 -12.44 -4.16
C ARG A 19 2.31 -11.24 -4.85
N LEU A 20 2.62 -10.02 -4.40
CA LEU A 20 2.12 -8.80 -5.03
C LEU A 20 2.65 -8.71 -6.46
N ASP A 21 1.71 -8.76 -7.40
CA ASP A 21 1.90 -8.37 -8.78
C ASP A 21 1.40 -6.92 -8.96
N ILE A 22 2.01 -6.21 -9.90
CA ILE A 22 1.67 -4.81 -10.18
C ILE A 22 0.24 -4.68 -10.69
N ASN A 23 -0.26 -5.70 -11.41
CA ASN A 23 -1.63 -5.75 -11.88
C ASN A 23 -2.65 -5.68 -10.73
N PHE A 24 -2.31 -6.13 -9.52
CA PHE A 24 -3.21 -5.98 -8.36
C PHE A 24 -3.36 -4.52 -7.94
N ILE A 25 -2.27 -3.74 -7.97
CA ILE A 25 -2.29 -2.30 -7.66
C ILE A 25 -3.09 -1.58 -8.75
N MET A 26 -2.77 -1.84 -10.01
CA MET A 26 -3.44 -1.20 -11.15
C MET A 26 -4.92 -1.52 -11.18
N LYS A 27 -5.29 -2.78 -10.95
CA LYS A 27 -6.70 -3.20 -10.89
C LYS A 27 -7.43 -2.53 -9.74
N ALA A 28 -6.84 -2.43 -8.56
CA ALA A 28 -7.47 -1.74 -7.43
C ALA A 28 -7.76 -0.26 -7.76
N LEU A 29 -6.81 0.46 -8.35
CA LEU A 29 -7.00 1.84 -8.79
C LEU A 29 -8.04 1.94 -9.92
N GLN A 30 -8.06 0.97 -10.84
CA GLN A 30 -9.04 0.90 -11.92
C GLN A 30 -10.47 0.68 -11.39
N GLU A 31 -10.64 -0.14 -10.35
CA GLU A 31 -11.93 -0.40 -9.69
C GLU A 31 -12.37 0.74 -8.73
N GLY A 32 -11.69 1.89 -8.78
CA GLY A 32 -12.09 3.09 -8.04
C GLY A 32 -11.46 3.24 -6.66
N ALA A 33 -10.43 2.46 -6.29
CA ALA A 33 -9.70 2.73 -5.06
C ALA A 33 -8.97 4.07 -5.14
N ASP A 34 -9.07 4.89 -4.08
CA ASP A 34 -8.38 6.19 -4.01
C ASP A 34 -6.88 6.06 -3.74
N GLY A 35 -6.46 4.95 -3.12
CA GLY A 35 -5.06 4.64 -2.88
C GLY A 35 -4.85 3.18 -2.47
N VAL A 36 -3.62 2.72 -2.64
CA VAL A 36 -3.18 1.35 -2.32
C VAL A 36 -1.98 1.41 -1.38
N LEU A 37 -2.16 0.90 -0.17
CA LEU A 37 -1.09 0.73 0.82
C LEU A 37 -0.66 -0.73 0.88
N VAL A 38 0.63 -0.98 0.64
CA VAL A 38 1.26 -2.29 0.75
C VAL A 38 2.03 -2.36 2.05
N VAL A 39 1.72 -3.35 2.90
CA VAL A 39 2.41 -3.55 4.18
C VAL A 39 3.22 -4.83 4.12
N GLY A 40 4.52 -4.75 4.40
CA GLY A 40 5.43 -5.91 4.41
C GLY A 40 6.31 -5.98 5.64
N CYS A 41 7.01 -7.10 5.82
CA CYS A 41 8.02 -7.25 6.85
C CYS A 41 9.21 -6.31 6.61
N HIS A 42 9.91 -5.90 7.66
CA HIS A 42 11.17 -5.15 7.56
C HIS A 42 12.19 -5.86 6.66
N PRO A 43 13.00 -5.11 5.89
CA PRO A 43 14.18 -5.66 5.22
C PRO A 43 15.06 -6.42 6.21
N GLY A 44 15.40 -7.68 5.89
CA GLY A 44 16.13 -8.58 6.80
C GLY A 44 15.25 -9.56 7.58
N ASP A 45 14.01 -9.19 7.88
CA ASP A 45 13.08 -10.00 8.70
C ASP A 45 12.07 -10.81 7.87
N CYS A 46 12.29 -10.91 6.56
CA CYS A 46 11.36 -11.60 5.68
C CYS A 46 11.42 -13.11 5.90
N ALA A 47 10.30 -13.72 6.29
CA ALA A 47 10.15 -15.17 6.39
C ALA A 47 10.46 -15.91 5.06
N TYR A 48 10.34 -15.21 3.93
CA TYR A 48 10.66 -15.70 2.59
C TYR A 48 11.97 -15.10 2.04
N LYS A 49 12.92 -14.78 2.93
CA LYS A 49 14.27 -14.25 2.64
C LYS A 49 14.27 -12.84 2.05
N THR A 50 13.97 -12.69 0.77
CA THR A 50 14.10 -11.42 0.03
C THR A 50 12.81 -11.01 -0.68
N GLY A 51 11.71 -11.69 -0.37
CA GLY A 51 10.41 -11.48 -1.01
C GLY A 51 9.90 -10.04 -0.91
N ASN A 52 10.08 -9.41 0.25
CA ASN A 52 9.71 -8.00 0.48
C ASN A 52 10.54 -7.02 -0.37
N LEU A 53 11.83 -7.29 -0.60
CA LEU A 53 12.69 -6.45 -1.46
C LEU A 53 12.23 -6.48 -2.92
N GLY A 54 11.77 -7.65 -3.39
CA GLY A 54 11.14 -7.79 -4.70
C GLY A 54 9.85 -6.98 -4.80
N ALA A 55 9.01 -7.05 -3.75
CA ALA A 55 7.79 -6.26 -3.67
C ALA A 55 8.06 -4.76 -3.67
N GLU A 56 9.07 -4.29 -2.92
CA GLU A 56 9.45 -2.88 -2.87
C GLU A 56 9.81 -2.33 -4.25
N ARG A 57 10.61 -3.08 -5.04
CA ARG A 57 10.94 -2.72 -6.42
C ARG A 57 9.69 -2.63 -7.30
N ARG A 58 8.77 -3.59 -7.17
CA ARG A 58 7.50 -3.58 -7.93
C ARG A 58 6.61 -2.41 -7.55
N VAL A 59 6.48 -2.11 -6.26
CA VAL A 59 5.70 -0.97 -5.77
C VAL A 59 6.31 0.34 -6.24
N ARG A 60 7.63 0.47 -6.20
CA ARG A 60 8.34 1.65 -6.74
C ARG A 60 8.05 1.84 -8.23
N PHE A 61 8.13 0.77 -9.02
CA PHE A 61 7.77 0.83 -10.43
C PHE A 61 6.30 1.19 -10.65
N ALA A 62 5.37 0.61 -9.87
CA ALA A 62 3.96 0.95 -9.93
C ALA A 62 3.70 2.43 -9.58
N ARG A 63 4.40 2.99 -8.58
CA ARG A 63 4.34 4.42 -8.24
C ARG A 63 4.71 5.31 -9.42
N GLU A 64 5.80 5.00 -10.11
CA GLU A 64 6.23 5.74 -11.30
C GLU A 64 5.24 5.62 -12.46
N LEU A 65 4.63 4.43 -12.65
CA LEU A 65 3.58 4.25 -13.66
C LEU A 65 2.33 5.07 -13.34
N VAL A 66 1.86 5.07 -12.09
CA VAL A 66 0.71 5.86 -11.63
C VAL A 66 0.96 7.36 -11.82
N ASP A 67 2.19 7.83 -11.59
CA ASP A 67 2.56 9.23 -11.86
C ASP A 67 2.49 9.57 -13.35
N LYS A 68 3.03 8.70 -14.21
CA LYS A 68 3.00 8.88 -15.67
C LYS A 68 1.58 8.89 -16.23
N LEU A 69 0.65 8.22 -15.56
CA LEU A 69 -0.78 8.24 -15.90
C LEU A 69 -1.52 9.48 -15.37
N GLY A 70 -0.84 10.40 -14.68
CA GLY A 70 -1.43 11.62 -14.12
C GLY A 70 -2.27 11.39 -12.86
N LEU A 71 -2.15 10.22 -12.21
CA LEU A 71 -2.98 9.86 -11.06
C LEU A 71 -2.38 10.26 -9.71
N ASN A 72 -1.16 10.82 -9.70
CA ASN A 72 -0.33 11.10 -8.52
C ASN A 72 0.26 9.83 -7.88
N LYS A 73 1.60 9.71 -7.93
CA LYS A 73 2.34 8.57 -7.34
C LYS A 73 2.07 8.31 -5.86
N GLU A 74 1.65 9.32 -5.10
CA GLU A 74 1.36 9.16 -3.67
C GLU A 74 0.10 8.33 -3.40
N ARG A 75 -0.67 7.98 -4.44
CA ARG A 75 -1.76 6.98 -4.35
C ARG A 75 -1.26 5.56 -4.10
N VAL A 76 0.02 5.27 -4.25
CA VAL A 76 0.58 3.94 -4.00
C VAL A 76 1.72 4.07 -3.01
N LYS A 77 1.67 3.37 -1.87
CA LYS A 77 2.76 3.42 -0.87
C LYS A 77 3.08 2.00 -0.40
N MET A 78 4.35 1.72 -0.13
CA MET A 78 4.76 0.55 0.64
C MET A 78 5.34 0.99 1.98
N VAL A 79 4.99 0.28 3.04
CA VAL A 79 5.50 0.46 4.39
C VAL A 79 5.98 -0.87 4.95
N PHE A 80 6.90 -0.79 5.90
CA PHE A 80 7.45 -1.97 6.57
C PHE A 80 7.00 -1.96 8.03
N VAL A 81 6.33 -3.03 8.45
CA VAL A 81 5.74 -3.18 9.77
C VAL A 81 5.86 -4.64 10.20
N SER A 82 6.40 -4.88 11.39
CA SER A 82 6.48 -6.19 12.02
C SER A 82 5.17 -6.57 12.73
N ALA A 83 5.06 -7.83 13.16
CA ALA A 83 3.88 -8.32 13.87
C ALA A 83 3.66 -7.67 15.25
N ALA A 84 4.70 -7.06 15.84
CA ALA A 84 4.62 -6.42 17.15
C ALA A 84 4.30 -4.92 17.08
N GLU A 85 4.40 -4.30 15.91
CA GLU A 85 4.28 -2.85 15.70
C GLU A 85 2.84 -2.45 15.31
N GLY A 86 1.87 -2.84 16.13
CA GLY A 86 0.46 -2.55 15.88
C GLY A 86 0.14 -1.04 15.88
N ASP A 87 0.82 -0.29 16.73
CA ASP A 87 0.73 1.17 16.82
C ASP A 87 1.24 1.85 15.54
N LEU A 88 2.38 1.40 15.02
CA LEU A 88 2.92 1.85 13.73
C LEU A 88 1.96 1.50 12.58
N PHE A 89 1.40 0.29 12.57
CA PHE A 89 0.40 -0.13 11.58
C PHE A 89 -0.79 0.84 11.53
N ALA A 90 -1.37 1.13 12.69
CA ALA A 90 -2.50 2.05 12.80
C ALA A 90 -2.13 3.47 12.35
N LYS A 91 -0.94 3.94 12.74
CA LYS A 91 -0.40 5.25 12.33
C LYS A 91 -0.24 5.33 10.81
N GLU A 92 0.40 4.34 10.18
CA GLU A 92 0.65 4.33 8.73
C GLU A 92 -0.66 4.31 7.93
N ILE A 93 -1.69 3.59 8.38
CA ILE A 93 -3.01 3.63 7.75
C ILE A 93 -3.64 5.03 7.87
N ASN A 94 -3.61 5.62 9.06
CA ASN A 94 -4.22 6.93 9.29
C ASN A 94 -3.52 8.04 8.49
N ASP A 95 -2.19 8.05 8.49
CA ASP A 95 -1.38 9.00 7.74
C ASP A 95 -1.61 8.84 6.23
N PHE A 96 -1.68 7.60 5.75
CA PHE A 96 -1.98 7.33 4.34
C PHE A 96 -3.39 7.78 3.97
N ALA A 97 -4.41 7.42 4.77
CA ALA A 97 -5.78 7.84 4.51
C ALA A 97 -5.93 9.37 4.49
N LYS A 98 -5.27 10.08 5.41
CA LYS A 98 -5.20 11.54 5.40
C LYS A 98 -4.58 12.06 4.10
N LYS A 99 -3.43 11.49 3.69
CA LYS A 99 -2.75 11.89 2.45
C LYS A 99 -3.62 11.69 1.21
N ILE A 100 -4.34 10.57 1.13
CA ILE A 100 -5.27 10.29 0.03
C ILE A 100 -6.43 11.28 -0.02
N ARG A 101 -6.99 11.66 1.14
CA ARG A 101 -8.03 12.70 1.20
C ARG A 101 -7.54 14.07 0.72
N GLU A 102 -6.30 14.43 1.04
CA GLU A 102 -5.68 15.68 0.56
C GLU A 102 -5.49 15.68 -0.96
N ILE A 103 -5.16 14.53 -1.56
CA ILE A 103 -5.06 14.36 -3.02
C ILE A 103 -6.44 14.41 -3.68
N GLY A 104 -7.47 13.95 -2.97
CA GLY A 104 -8.84 13.87 -3.45
C GLY A 104 -9.17 12.55 -4.16
N PRO A 105 -10.43 12.40 -4.62
CA PRO A 105 -10.91 11.15 -5.19
C PRO A 105 -10.13 10.75 -6.44
N ASN A 106 -10.00 9.45 -6.70
CA ASN A 106 -9.39 8.92 -7.91
C ASN A 106 -10.21 9.39 -9.14
N PRO A 107 -9.57 10.03 -10.14
CA PRO A 107 -10.26 10.51 -11.34
C PRO A 107 -10.72 9.39 -12.27
N ILE A 108 -10.22 8.15 -12.10
CA ILE A 108 -10.71 6.99 -12.83
C ILE A 108 -12.12 6.68 -12.32
N ARG A 109 -13.11 7.02 -13.13
CA ARG A 109 -14.49 6.56 -13.01
C ARG A 109 -14.75 5.58 -14.14
N LEU A 110 -14.80 4.30 -13.83
CA LEU A 110 -15.46 3.31 -14.68
C LEU A 110 -16.94 3.23 -14.31
#